data_AF-A0A7S6A977-F1
#
_entry.id   AF-A0A7S6A977-F1
#
_cell.length_a   1.000
_cell.length_b   1.000
_cell.length_c   1.000
_cell.angle_alpha   90.00
_cell.angle_beta   90.00
_cell.angle_gamma   90.00
#
_symmetry.space_group_name_H-M   'P 1'
#
loop_
_entity.id
_entity.type
_entity.pdbx_description
1 polymer ?
#
loop_
_entity_poly.entity_id
_entity_poly.type
_entity_poly.pdbx_seq_one_letter_code
_entity_poly.pdbx_strand_id
1 'polypeptide(L)'
;MTSGALLVCLAVASLAACVSCSSLPPEDSGEGAGPVVVSTRYGRLRGMRVPLPGGSLGPVARFLGVPYAAPPTGPRRFQPPEPPAPWPGVRGAARFAPVCPQDADTRPDPAAMLPAWLAADPDAVAAHAREQDE
;
A
#
# COMPACT_ATOMS: atom_id res chain seq x y z
N MET A 1 2.16 73.62 -26.92
CA MET A 1 3.04 74.19 -27.95
C MET A 1 4.37 73.46 -27.78
N THR A 2 4.87 72.52 -28.56
CA THR A 2 4.70 72.01 -29.94
C THR A 2 5.27 70.57 -29.89
N SER A 3 4.56 69.52 -30.27
CA SER A 3 4.49 68.91 -31.61
C SER A 3 5.85 68.50 -32.21
N GLY A 4 5.94 67.21 -32.60
CA GLY A 4 6.91 66.65 -33.57
C GLY A 4 8.10 65.93 -32.93
N ALA A 5 8.59 64.79 -33.44
CA ALA A 5 8.21 64.01 -34.59
C ALA A 5 8.80 62.59 -34.48
N LEU A 6 8.09 61.68 -35.13
CA LEU A 6 8.35 60.29 -35.46
C LEU A 6 9.73 60.07 -36.13
N LEU A 7 10.51 59.04 -35.74
CA LEU A 7 11.17 58.11 -36.69
C LEU A 7 11.89 56.94 -35.99
N VAL A 8 11.28 55.76 -36.09
CA VAL A 8 11.87 54.49 -36.61
C VAL A 8 13.27 54.08 -36.15
N CYS A 9 13.35 52.96 -35.41
CA CYS A 9 14.38 51.93 -35.60
C CYS A 9 13.78 50.56 -35.23
N LEU A 10 13.35 49.85 -36.27
CA LEU A 10 12.98 48.44 -36.24
C LEU A 10 14.20 47.56 -35.95
N ALA A 11 13.92 46.42 -35.32
CA ALA A 11 14.69 45.18 -35.30
C ALA A 11 16.02 45.17 -34.53
N VAL A 12 15.97 44.60 -33.32
CA VAL A 12 17.02 43.66 -32.89
C VAL A 12 16.35 42.40 -32.35
N ALA A 13 16.31 41.37 -33.18
CA ALA A 13 16.03 40.01 -32.77
C ALA A 13 17.22 39.52 -31.93
N SER A 14 16.94 38.96 -30.75
CA SER A 14 17.92 38.17 -30.00
C SER A 14 17.18 37.11 -29.20
N LEU A 15 16.82 36.04 -29.91
CA LEU A 15 16.56 34.72 -29.32
C LEU A 15 17.81 34.33 -28.50
N ALA A 16 17.72 34.40 -27.18
CA ALA A 16 18.71 33.79 -26.29
C ALA A 16 18.02 32.63 -25.56
N ALA A 17 18.09 31.48 -26.24
CA ALA A 17 18.12 30.12 -25.72
C ALA A 17 17.47 29.86 -24.35
N CYS A 18 16.23 29.37 -24.42
CA CYS A 18 15.70 28.35 -23.53
C CYS A 18 16.58 27.07 -23.58
N VAL A 19 17.73 27.04 -22.90
CA VAL A 19 18.49 25.78 -22.69
C VAL A 19 19.14 25.79 -21.30
N SER A 20 18.41 25.25 -20.33
CA SER A 20 18.98 24.42 -19.27
C SER A 20 17.91 23.45 -18.77
N CYS A 21 17.65 22.45 -19.60
CA CYS A 21 17.60 21.06 -19.15
C CYS A 21 19.01 20.75 -18.59
N SER A 22 19.28 20.04 -17.51
CA SER A 22 18.52 19.03 -16.79
C SER A 22 19.18 18.85 -15.44
N SER A 23 18.40 18.80 -14.36
CA SER A 23 18.45 17.63 -13.50
C SER A 23 17.09 17.53 -12.82
N LEU A 24 16.10 17.07 -13.59
CA LEU A 24 15.04 16.31 -12.96
C LEU A 24 15.74 15.23 -12.14
N PRO A 25 15.45 15.08 -10.83
CA PRO A 25 15.83 13.86 -10.16
C PRO A 25 15.26 12.71 -11.00
N PRO A 26 15.90 11.52 -11.03
CA PRO A 26 15.19 10.36 -11.52
C PRO A 26 13.90 10.24 -10.68
N GLU A 27 12.79 10.69 -11.24
CA GLU A 27 11.46 10.22 -10.89
C GLU A 27 11.41 8.77 -11.37
N ASP A 28 12.20 7.90 -10.75
CA ASP A 28 11.79 6.52 -10.55
C ASP A 28 10.84 6.51 -9.35
N SER A 29 9.78 7.31 -9.47
CA SER A 29 8.60 7.21 -8.62
C SER A 29 7.97 5.91 -9.04
N GLY A 30 8.32 4.81 -8.35
CA GLY A 30 7.75 3.50 -8.59
C GLY A 30 6.23 3.60 -8.67
N GLU A 31 5.69 3.54 -9.90
CA GLU A 31 4.29 3.78 -10.31
C GLU A 31 3.31 2.72 -9.74
N GLY A 32 3.69 2.05 -8.66
CA GLY A 32 2.97 0.92 -8.10
C GLY A 32 3.12 0.71 -6.60
N ALA A 33 3.92 1.51 -5.88
CA ALA A 33 4.11 1.36 -4.43
C ALA A 33 3.61 2.61 -3.68
N GLY A 34 2.62 2.44 -2.80
CA GLY A 34 2.09 3.57 -2.04
C GLY A 34 0.90 3.24 -1.14
N PRO A 35 0.55 4.11 -0.18
CA PRO A 35 -0.59 3.91 0.70
C PRO A 35 -1.91 3.97 -0.09
N VAL A 36 -2.84 3.05 0.22
CA VAL A 36 -4.19 3.04 -0.37
C VAL A 36 -5.21 3.11 0.75
N VAL A 37 -6.17 4.03 0.64
CA VAL A 37 -7.27 4.15 1.60
C VAL A 37 -8.59 3.72 0.95
N VAL A 38 -9.31 2.81 1.62
CA VAL A 38 -10.63 2.32 1.17
C VAL A 38 -11.66 2.43 2.28
N SER A 39 -12.92 2.61 1.91
CA SER A 39 -14.06 2.63 2.83
C SER A 39 -14.72 1.26 2.92
N THR A 40 -14.98 0.80 4.14
CA THR A 40 -15.79 -0.40 4.41
C THR A 40 -17.02 -0.02 5.23
N ARG A 41 -17.95 -0.98 5.42
CA ARG A 41 -19.13 -0.79 6.28
C ARG A 41 -18.80 -0.50 7.75
N TYR A 42 -17.58 -0.81 8.21
CA TYR A 42 -17.15 -0.64 9.60
C TYR A 42 -16.16 0.52 9.82
N GLY A 43 -15.71 1.17 8.74
CA GLY A 43 -14.73 2.25 8.81
C GLY A 43 -13.75 2.24 7.65
N ARG A 44 -12.82 3.20 7.64
CA ARG A 44 -11.79 3.32 6.59
C ARG A 44 -10.54 2.50 6.93
N LEU A 45 -9.92 1.92 5.91
CA LEU A 45 -8.70 1.12 6.02
C LEU A 45 -7.59 1.74 5.18
N ARG A 46 -6.36 1.73 5.70
CA ARG A 46 -5.13 2.10 4.97
C ARG A 46 -4.27 0.88 4.72
N GLY A 47 -4.28 0.36 3.50
CA GLY A 47 -3.40 -0.68 3.00
C GLY A 47 -2.24 -0.11 2.19
N MET A 48 -1.63 -0.95 1.36
CA MET A 48 -0.46 -0.60 0.54
C MET A 48 -0.55 -1.24 -0.84
N ARG A 49 -0.21 -0.51 -1.91
CA ARG A 49 0.06 -1.14 -3.21
C ARG A 49 1.43 -1.79 -3.15
N VAL A 50 1.49 -3.06 -3.56
CA VAL A 50 2.73 -3.84 -3.59
C VAL A 50 2.91 -4.47 -4.97
N PRO A 51 4.12 -4.46 -5.53
CA PRO A 51 4.41 -5.16 -6.78
C PRO A 51 4.30 -6.68 -6.56
N LEU A 52 3.93 -7.41 -7.60
CA LEU A 52 3.97 -8.86 -7.61
C LEU A 52 5.36 -9.36 -8.02
N PRO A 53 5.83 -10.49 -7.44
CA PRO A 53 7.04 -11.15 -7.93
C PRO A 53 6.91 -11.52 -9.42
N GLY A 54 7.99 -11.40 -10.18
CA GLY A 54 8.03 -11.79 -11.59
C GLY A 54 7.65 -10.70 -12.59
N GLY A 55 7.19 -9.51 -12.14
CA GLY A 55 7.11 -8.28 -12.95
C GLY A 55 6.17 -8.29 -14.17
N SER A 56 5.56 -9.43 -14.48
CA SER A 56 4.63 -9.61 -15.61
C SER A 56 3.21 -9.13 -15.30
N LEU A 57 2.88 -8.95 -14.03
CA LEU A 57 1.59 -8.49 -13.53
C LEU A 57 1.72 -7.13 -12.84
N GLY A 58 0.66 -6.33 -12.93
CA GLY A 58 0.59 -5.04 -12.25
C GLY A 58 0.58 -5.14 -10.72
N PRO A 59 0.82 -4.04 -10.00
CA PRO A 59 0.81 -4.01 -8.54
C PRO A 59 -0.59 -4.31 -7.97
N VAL A 60 -0.64 -4.92 -6.80
CA VAL A 60 -1.88 -5.26 -6.09
C VAL A 60 -2.07 -4.40 -4.85
N ALA A 61 -3.31 -4.01 -4.56
CA ALA A 61 -3.65 -3.35 -3.30
C ALA A 61 -3.80 -4.39 -2.19
N ARG A 62 -2.90 -4.36 -1.20
CA ARG A 62 -2.83 -5.30 -0.09
C ARG A 62 -3.38 -4.67 1.19
N PHE A 63 -4.34 -5.34 1.81
CA PHE A 63 -4.92 -4.99 3.11
C PHE A 63 -4.82 -6.18 4.05
N LEU A 64 -3.97 -6.08 5.07
CA LEU A 64 -3.67 -7.15 6.03
C LEU A 64 -4.27 -6.82 7.41
N GLY A 65 -4.66 -7.85 8.16
CA GLY A 65 -5.15 -7.69 9.53
C GLY A 65 -6.52 -6.98 9.65
N VAL A 66 -7.37 -7.08 8.63
CA VAL A 66 -8.70 -6.45 8.61
C VAL A 66 -9.66 -7.26 9.50
N PRO A 67 -10.29 -6.65 10.52
CA PRO A 67 -11.24 -7.35 11.37
C PRO A 67 -12.55 -7.62 10.63
N TYR A 68 -12.99 -8.88 10.64
CA TYR A 68 -14.28 -9.30 10.07
C TYR A 68 -15.30 -9.75 11.12
N ALA A 69 -14.86 -9.93 12.37
CA ALA A 69 -15.67 -10.34 13.51
C ALA A 69 -15.12 -9.71 14.81
N ALA A 70 -15.94 -9.69 15.86
CA ALA A 70 -15.50 -9.35 17.20
C ALA A 70 -14.53 -10.43 17.75
N PRO A 71 -13.53 -10.07 18.58
CA PRO A 71 -12.61 -11.05 19.14
C PRO A 71 -13.35 -12.16 19.93
N PRO A 72 -13.14 -13.46 19.62
CA PRO A 72 -13.87 -14.57 20.23
C PRO A 72 -13.31 -14.96 21.61
N THR A 73 -13.13 -13.96 22.47
CA THR A 73 -12.53 -14.09 23.81
C THR A 73 -13.59 -14.04 24.92
N GLY A 74 -13.23 -14.55 26.10
CA GLY A 74 -14.12 -14.54 27.28
C GLY A 74 -15.43 -15.30 27.02
N PRO A 75 -16.61 -14.71 27.33
CA PRO A 75 -17.90 -15.36 27.11
C PRO A 75 -18.24 -15.71 25.65
N ARG A 76 -17.54 -15.10 24.68
CA ARG A 76 -17.71 -15.39 23.24
C ARG A 76 -16.94 -16.62 22.78
N ARG A 77 -16.12 -17.23 23.64
CA ARG A 77 -15.42 -18.48 23.30
C ARG A 77 -16.45 -19.58 23.05
N PHE A 78 -16.30 -20.29 21.93
CA PHE A 78 -17.22 -21.35 21.48
C PHE A 78 -18.65 -20.87 21.14
N GLN A 79 -18.83 -19.57 20.93
CA GLN A 79 -20.08 -19.01 20.40
C GLN A 79 -19.92 -18.66 18.92
N PRO A 80 -21.04 -18.51 18.18
CA PRO A 80 -21.01 -17.96 16.83
C PRO A 80 -20.31 -16.59 16.78
N PRO A 81 -19.59 -16.27 15.69
CA PRO A 81 -18.90 -14.99 15.56
C PRO A 81 -19.89 -13.83 15.48
N GLU A 82 -19.63 -12.79 16.26
CA GLU A 82 -20.39 -11.53 16.21
C GLU A 82 -19.70 -10.52 15.27
N PRO A 83 -20.45 -9.56 14.69
CA PRO A 83 -19.87 -8.49 13.88
C PRO A 83 -18.81 -7.66 14.64
N PRO A 84 -17.77 -7.14 13.95
CA PRO A 84 -16.77 -6.28 14.58
C PRO A 84 -17.37 -4.92 14.92
N ALA A 85 -16.84 -4.28 15.98
CA ALA A 85 -17.16 -2.89 16.26
C ALA A 85 -16.62 -1.98 15.15
N PRO A 86 -17.39 -0.96 14.70
CA PRO A 86 -16.87 0.05 13.80
C PRO A 86 -15.76 0.85 14.49
N TRP A 87 -14.82 1.39 13.70
CA TRP A 87 -13.72 2.20 14.23
C TRP A 87 -13.74 3.63 13.66
N PRO A 88 -13.34 4.62 14.46
CA PRO A 88 -13.19 5.99 13.99
C PRO A 88 -11.94 6.13 13.12
N GLY A 89 -11.92 7.16 12.26
CA GLY A 89 -10.73 7.55 11.51
C GLY A 89 -10.34 6.54 10.41
N VAL A 90 -9.04 6.25 10.31
CA VAL A 90 -8.47 5.32 9.32
C VAL A 90 -7.61 4.29 10.06
N ARG A 91 -7.98 3.01 9.96
CA ARG A 91 -7.24 1.91 10.59
C ARG A 91 -6.13 1.41 9.66
N GLY A 92 -4.94 1.19 10.20
CA GLY A 92 -3.83 0.59 9.45
C GLY A 92 -4.11 -0.87 9.12
N ALA A 93 -3.87 -1.25 7.86
CA ALA A 93 -4.04 -2.59 7.33
C ALA A 93 -2.83 -3.00 6.48
N ALA A 94 -1.61 -2.71 6.97
CA ALA A 94 -0.36 -2.99 6.27
C ALA A 94 0.43 -4.17 6.86
N ARG A 95 -0.02 -4.71 8.01
CA ARG A 95 0.64 -5.78 8.77
C ARG A 95 -0.35 -6.90 9.08
N PHE A 96 0.15 -8.13 9.19
CA PHE A 96 -0.66 -9.25 9.62
C PHE A 96 -1.14 -9.07 11.06
N ALA A 97 -2.31 -9.64 11.35
CA ALA A 97 -2.82 -9.77 12.72
C ALA A 97 -2.21 -11.03 13.38
N PRO A 98 -2.30 -11.15 14.71
CA PRO A 98 -1.95 -12.39 15.40
C PRO A 98 -2.72 -13.58 14.81
N VAL A 99 -2.05 -14.71 14.67
CA VAL A 99 -2.65 -15.97 14.23
C VAL A 99 -3.44 -16.61 15.37
N CYS A 100 -4.27 -17.61 15.05
CA CYS A 100 -4.97 -18.37 16.07
C CYS A 100 -3.98 -19.19 16.93
N PRO A 101 -4.26 -19.37 18.24
CA PRO A 101 -3.49 -20.26 19.09
C PRO A 101 -3.43 -21.67 18.51
N GLN A 102 -2.21 -22.17 18.29
CA GLN A 102 -1.89 -23.50 17.78
C GLN A 102 -0.51 -23.88 18.31
N ASP A 103 -0.21 -25.17 18.37
CA ASP A 103 1.11 -25.67 18.75
C ASP A 103 2.00 -25.69 17.49
N ALA A 104 3.12 -24.95 17.49
CA ALA A 104 3.99 -24.88 16.32
C ALA A 104 4.84 -26.14 16.13
N ASP A 105 5.13 -26.90 17.20
CA ASP A 105 5.94 -28.12 17.12
C ASP A 105 5.21 -29.25 16.38
N THR A 106 3.88 -29.26 16.47
CA THR A 106 3.02 -30.21 15.75
C THR A 106 2.49 -29.66 14.42
N ARG A 107 2.83 -28.43 14.06
CA ARG A 107 2.36 -27.80 12.82
C ARG A 107 3.22 -28.20 11.61
N PRO A 108 2.62 -28.71 10.53
CA PRO A 108 3.33 -28.87 9.27
C PRO A 108 3.72 -27.50 8.67
N ASP A 109 4.88 -27.42 8.02
CA ASP A 109 5.36 -26.18 7.40
C ASP A 109 4.33 -25.62 6.40
N PRO A 110 3.85 -24.37 6.57
CA PRO A 110 2.91 -23.77 5.63
C PRO A 110 3.44 -23.71 4.20
N ALA A 111 4.76 -23.56 4.02
CA ALA A 111 5.37 -23.60 2.70
C ALA A 111 5.21 -24.97 2.01
N ALA A 112 5.08 -26.05 2.80
CA ALA A 112 4.82 -27.40 2.31
C ALA A 112 3.33 -27.70 2.08
N MET A 113 2.42 -26.99 2.77
CA MET A 113 0.97 -27.24 2.70
C MET A 113 0.20 -26.28 1.79
N LEU A 114 0.65 -25.04 1.65
CA LEU A 114 -0.05 -24.01 0.92
C LEU A 114 0.47 -23.94 -0.52
N PRO A 115 -0.41 -23.97 -1.54
CA PRO A 115 0.06 -23.85 -2.90
C PRO A 115 0.60 -22.44 -3.13
N ALA A 116 1.65 -22.32 -3.96
CA ALA A 116 2.35 -21.06 -4.22
C ALA A 116 1.46 -19.93 -4.76
N TRP A 117 0.24 -20.22 -5.23
CA TRP A 117 -0.72 -19.21 -5.67
C TRP A 117 -1.57 -18.62 -4.53
N LEU A 118 -1.66 -19.26 -3.36
CA LEU A 118 -2.53 -18.83 -2.25
C LEU A 118 -1.97 -17.59 -1.53
N ALA A 119 -0.65 -17.46 -1.48
CA ALA A 119 0.04 -16.29 -1.00
C ALA A 119 1.04 -15.85 -2.06
N ALA A 120 1.02 -14.57 -2.44
CA ALA A 120 2.06 -14.00 -3.30
C ALA A 120 3.48 -14.13 -2.69
N ASP A 121 3.55 -14.41 -1.38
CA ASP A 121 4.76 -14.69 -0.61
C ASP A 121 4.41 -15.65 0.54
N PRO A 122 4.48 -16.98 0.33
CA PRO A 122 4.19 -17.97 1.37
C PRO A 122 5.23 -17.96 2.50
N ASP A 123 6.46 -17.56 2.22
CA ASP A 123 7.55 -17.47 3.19
C ASP A 123 7.27 -16.37 4.21
N ALA A 124 6.78 -15.20 3.78
CA ALA A 124 6.37 -14.14 4.69
C ALA A 124 5.24 -14.57 5.64
N VAL A 125 4.29 -15.38 5.16
CA VAL A 125 3.21 -15.93 6.02
C VAL A 125 3.76 -16.94 7.01
N ALA A 126 4.65 -17.81 6.56
CA ALA A 126 5.27 -18.83 7.40
C ALA A 126 6.18 -18.20 8.47
N ALA A 127 6.96 -17.17 8.12
CA ALA A 127 7.78 -16.39 9.04
C ALA A 127 6.94 -15.67 10.10
N HIS A 128 5.91 -14.91 9.69
CA HIS A 128 5.00 -14.23 10.64
C HIS A 128 4.37 -15.20 11.63
N ALA A 129 3.98 -16.39 11.18
CA ALA A 129 3.39 -17.37 12.09
C ALA A 129 4.40 -18.00 13.07
N ARG A 130 5.67 -18.14 12.70
CA ARG A 130 6.75 -18.62 13.59
C ARG A 130 7.10 -17.57 14.65
N GLU A 131 7.17 -16.29 14.25
CA GLU A 131 7.42 -15.15 15.16
C GLU A 131 6.33 -14.95 16.24
N GLN A 132 5.16 -15.60 16.14
CA GLN A 132 4.09 -15.48 17.12
C GLN A 132 4.07 -16.62 18.16
N ASP A 133 4.95 -17.61 18.02
CA ASP A 133 5.06 -18.74 18.93
C ASP A 133 6.14 -18.54 20.01
N GLU A 134 7.08 -17.61 19.77
CA GLU A 134 8.13 -17.17 20.72
C GLU A 134 7.60 -16.12 21.72
#